data_AF-A0A948C3W4-F1
#
_entry.id   AF-A0A948C3W4-F1
#
_cell.length_a   1.000
_cell.length_b   1.000
_cell.length_c   1.000
_cell.angle_alpha   90.00
_cell.angle_beta   90.00
_cell.angle_gamma   90.00
#
_symmetry.space_group_name_H-M   'P 1'
#
loop_
_entity.id
_entity.type
_entity.pdbx_description
1 polymer ?
#
loop_
_entity_poly.entity_id
_entity_poly.type
_entity_poly.pdbx_seq_one_letter_code
_entity_poly.pdbx_strand_id
1 'polypeptide(L)'
;MLSLVDYPNATLMHILRVLTDKPFREEVISHIKDSVVKKFWESEFNKRNDKQREEAIGPITNKVGQFLSSKLVRNIFGQPRTKLNLRKAMDDGKIILVNLSKGRI
;
A
#
# COMPACT_ATOMS: atom_id res chain seq x y z
N MET A 1 -8.90 2.50 -1.67
CA MET A 1 -7.49 2.71 -2.07
C MET A 1 -7.12 4.17 -2.32
N LEU A 2 -8.07 5.09 -2.54
CA LEU A 2 -7.81 6.54 -2.58
C LEU A 2 -7.42 7.14 -1.22
N SER A 3 -7.79 6.50 -0.10
CA SER A 3 -7.52 6.99 1.26
C SER A 3 -6.05 7.12 1.65
N LEU A 4 -5.16 6.33 1.04
CA LEU A 4 -3.73 6.38 1.35
C LEU A 4 -2.97 7.41 0.51
N VAL A 5 -3.59 8.01 -0.50
CA VAL A 5 -2.96 9.06 -1.32
C VAL A 5 -2.77 10.34 -0.49
N ASP A 6 -3.70 10.59 0.43
CA ASP A 6 -3.68 11.77 1.31
C ASP A 6 -2.81 11.58 2.57
N TYR A 7 -2.37 10.35 2.86
CA TYR A 7 -1.58 10.05 4.05
C TYR A 7 -0.07 10.27 3.80
N PRO A 8 0.64 11.03 4.65
CA PRO A 8 2.06 11.31 4.44
C PRO A 8 2.87 10.00 4.46
N ASN A 9 3.79 9.86 3.49
CA ASN A 9 4.68 8.70 3.39
C ASN A 9 3.94 7.35 3.28
N ALA A 10 2.77 7.32 2.64
CA ALA A 10 2.05 6.08 2.39
C ALA A 10 2.89 5.06 1.59
N THR A 11 2.84 3.80 1.99
CA THR A 11 3.53 2.68 1.33
C THR A 11 2.51 1.56 1.10
N LEU A 12 2.86 0.59 0.26
CA LEU A 12 1.98 -0.55 0.01
C LEU A 12 1.72 -1.37 1.29
N MET A 13 2.64 -1.30 2.26
CA MET A 13 2.49 -1.91 3.59
C MET A 13 1.33 -1.30 4.39
N HIS A 14 1.05 -0.01 4.19
CA HIS A 14 -0.03 0.69 4.91
C HIS A 14 -1.43 0.24 4.48
N ILE A 15 -1.58 -0.39 3.30
CA ILE A 15 -2.85 -1.00 2.87
C ILE A 15 -3.27 -2.09 3.84
N LEU A 16 -2.36 -3.00 4.19
CA LEU A 16 -2.67 -4.10 5.11
C LEU A 16 -3.03 -3.55 6.48
N ARG A 17 -2.25 -2.59 6.99
CA ARG A 17 -2.47 -1.98 8.30
C ARG A 17 -3.82 -1.25 8.36
N VAL A 18 -4.20 -0.48 7.34
CA VAL A 18 -5.52 0.17 7.30
C VAL A 18 -6.67 -0.83 7.38
N LEU A 19 -6.51 -2.02 6.82
CA LEU A 19 -7.57 -3.04 6.79
C LEU A 19 -7.66 -3.83 8.11
N THR A 20 -6.55 -4.03 8.82
CA THR A 20 -6.49 -4.88 10.02
C THR A 20 -6.37 -4.12 11.35
N ASP A 21 -5.69 -2.97 11.35
CA ASP A 21 -5.37 -2.17 12.55
C ASP A 21 -6.34 -0.98 12.64
N LYS A 22 -7.22 -1.02 13.65
CA LYS A 22 -8.25 0.00 13.86
C LYS A 22 -7.67 1.36 14.29
N PRO A 23 -6.78 1.46 15.31
CA PRO A 23 -6.09 2.71 15.64
C PRO A 23 -5.40 3.37 14.44
N PHE A 24 -4.65 2.60 13.65
CA PHE A 24 -3.97 3.15 12.47
C PHE A 24 -4.96 3.60 11.39
N ARG A 25 -6.08 2.89 11.24
CA ARG A 25 -7.14 3.28 10.30
C ARG A 25 -7.77 4.62 10.69
N GLU A 26 -8.06 4.84 11.97
CA GLU A 26 -8.62 6.10 12.46
C GLU A 26 -7.67 7.28 12.22
N GLU A 27 -6.37 7.07 12.44
CA GLU A 27 -5.32 8.02 12.07
C GLU A 27 -5.29 8.31 10.57
N VAL A 28 -5.37 7.29 9.70
CA VAL A 28 -5.41 7.51 8.26
C VAL A 28 -6.69 8.26 7.86
N ILE A 29 -7.84 7.91 8.43
CA ILE A 29 -9.13 8.57 8.14
C ILE A 29 -9.09 10.07 8.49
N SER A 30 -8.37 10.47 9.56
CA SER A 30 -8.25 11.89 9.92
C SER A 30 -7.47 12.71 8.89
N HIS A 31 -6.64 12.06 8.06
CA HIS A 31 -5.87 12.71 6.99
C HIS A 31 -6.60 12.73 5.64
N ILE A 32 -7.70 11.98 5.49
CA ILE A 32 -8.48 11.93 4.24
C ILE A 32 -9.21 13.25 4.04
N LYS A 33 -8.97 13.90 2.89
CA LYS A 33 -9.66 15.14 2.52
C LYS A 33 -10.97 14.89 1.79
N ASP A 34 -11.07 13.76 1.09
CA ASP A 34 -12.25 13.35 0.35
C ASP A 34 -13.36 12.85 1.28
N SER A 35 -14.47 13.59 1.36
CA SER A 35 -15.62 13.28 2.20
C SER A 35 -16.34 11.98 1.80
N VAL A 36 -16.28 11.58 0.53
CA VAL A 36 -16.85 10.31 0.03
C VAL A 36 -16.04 9.14 0.58
N VAL A 37 -14.71 9.23 0.49
CA VAL A 37 -13.81 8.18 0.98
C VAL A 37 -13.89 8.08 2.50
N LYS A 38 -13.98 9.21 3.21
CA LYS A 38 -14.19 9.23 4.67
C LYS A 38 -15.51 8.55 5.06
N LYS A 39 -16.60 8.88 4.37
CA LYS A 39 -17.92 8.28 4.61
C LYS A 39 -17.93 6.76 4.38
N PHE A 40 -17.22 6.25 3.39
CA PHE A 40 -17.05 4.81 3.18
C PHE A 40 -16.48 4.13 4.44
N TRP A 41 -15.42 4.69 5.01
CA TRP A 41 -14.79 4.10 6.19
C TRP A 41 -15.70 4.16 7.43
N GLU A 42 -16.32 5.31 7.68
CA GLU A 42 -17.16 5.53 8.86
C GLU A 42 -18.52 4.82 8.78
N SER A 43 -19.14 4.79 7.61
CA SER A 43 -20.51 4.31 7.43
C SER A 43 -20.62 2.91 6.88
N GLU A 44 -19.70 2.46 6.03
CA GLU A 44 -19.81 1.16 5.36
C GLU A 44 -18.83 0.15 5.91
N PHE A 45 -17.57 0.55 6.16
CA PHE A 45 -16.55 -0.37 6.63
C PHE A 45 -16.65 -0.63 8.14
N ASN A 46 -16.88 0.42 8.93
CA ASN A 46 -16.96 0.30 10.39
C ASN A 46 -18.29 -0.31 10.88
N LYS A 47 -19.38 -0.21 10.10
CA LYS A 47 -20.69 -0.81 10.44
C LYS A 47 -20.83 -2.30 10.11
N ARG A 48 -19.92 -2.86 9.29
CA ARG A 48 -19.91 -4.30 8.99
C ARG A 48 -19.50 -5.09 10.23
N ASN A 49 -20.16 -6.22 10.44
CA ASN A 49 -19.76 -7.19 11.46
C ASN A 49 -18.40 -7.81 11.08
N ASP A 50 -17.64 -8.29 12.07
CA ASP A 50 -16.23 -8.69 11.87
C ASP A 50 -16.07 -9.78 10.79
N LYS A 51 -17.01 -10.75 10.73
CA LYS A 51 -17.04 -11.79 9.69
C LYS A 51 -17.20 -11.21 8.26
N GLN A 52 -18.10 -10.24 8.09
CA GLN A 52 -18.33 -9.60 6.79
C GLN A 52 -17.14 -8.72 6.38
N ARG A 53 -16.42 -8.17 7.37
CA ARG A 53 -15.19 -7.41 7.12
C ARG A 53 -14.08 -8.35 6.65
N GLU A 54 -13.88 -9.48 7.32
CA GLU A 54 -12.89 -10.49 6.93
C GLU A 54 -13.13 -11.04 5.52
N GLU A 55 -14.39 -11.35 5.17
CA GLU A 55 -14.76 -11.80 3.82
C GLU A 55 -14.47 -10.74 2.75
N ALA A 56 -14.72 -9.46 3.06
CA ALA A 56 -14.50 -8.36 2.13
C ALA A 56 -13.02 -8.02 1.94
N ILE A 57 -12.20 -8.12 2.99
CA ILE A 57 -10.77 -7.77 2.93
C ILE A 57 -9.88 -8.95 2.54
N GLY A 58 -10.33 -10.20 2.76
CA GLY A 58 -9.57 -11.42 2.55
C GLY A 58 -8.90 -11.53 1.17
N PRO A 59 -9.60 -11.26 0.06
CA PRO A 59 -8.98 -11.29 -1.27
C PRO A 59 -7.85 -10.25 -1.44
N ILE A 60 -7.98 -9.09 -0.80
CA ILE A 60 -6.99 -8.00 -0.87
C ILE A 60 -5.78 -8.35 0.00
N THR A 61 -6.00 -8.77 1.24
CA THR A 61 -4.93 -9.15 2.17
C THR A 61 -4.14 -10.33 1.63
N ASN A 62 -4.78 -11.31 1.00
CA ASN A 62 -4.11 -12.45 0.37
C ASN A 62 -3.19 -12.03 -0.78
N LYS A 63 -3.68 -11.22 -1.73
CA LYS A 63 -2.87 -10.78 -2.88
C LYS A 63 -1.72 -9.85 -2.47
N VAL A 64 -2.01 -8.87 -1.62
CA VAL A 64 -1.00 -7.90 -1.14
C VAL A 64 0.00 -8.59 -0.22
N GLY A 65 -0.46 -9.51 0.64
CA GLY A 65 0.39 -10.34 1.50
C GLY A 65 1.33 -11.24 0.69
N GLN A 66 0.81 -11.92 -0.35
CA GLN A 66 1.64 -12.72 -1.25
C GLN A 66 2.69 -11.86 -1.96
N PHE A 67 2.32 -10.68 -2.44
CA PHE A 67 3.25 -9.75 -3.09
C PHE A 67 4.36 -9.29 -2.13
N LEU A 68 4.01 -8.94 -0.89
CA LEU A 68 4.95 -8.47 0.14
C LEU A 68 5.72 -9.59 0.84
N SER A 69 5.40 -10.86 0.59
CA SER A 69 6.12 -12.01 1.17
C SER A 69 7.58 -12.08 0.73
N SER A 70 7.86 -11.60 -0.49
CA SER A 70 9.23 -11.50 -1.00
C SER A 70 9.96 -10.35 -0.33
N LYS A 71 11.09 -10.65 0.32
CA LYS A 71 11.97 -9.65 0.97
C LYS A 71 12.41 -8.55 -0.01
N LEU A 72 12.69 -8.90 -1.27
CA LEU A 72 13.04 -7.94 -2.31
C LEU A 72 11.89 -6.98 -2.60
N VAL A 73 10.69 -7.52 -2.83
CA VAL A 73 9.49 -6.72 -3.12
C VAL A 73 9.14 -5.83 -1.93
N ARG A 74 9.15 -6.39 -0.71
CA ARG A 74 8.92 -5.62 0.52
C ARG A 74 9.91 -4.47 0.69
N ASN A 75 11.20 -4.70 0.40
CA ASN A 75 12.22 -3.65 0.50
C ASN A 75 12.05 -2.55 -0.55
N ILE A 76 11.44 -2.84 -1.70
CA ILE A 76 11.15 -1.85 -2.75
C ILE A 76 9.89 -1.06 -2.40
N PHE A 77 8.78 -1.74 -2.09
CA PHE A 77 7.46 -1.12 -1.90
C PHE A 77 7.17 -0.66 -0.46
N GLY A 78 8.04 -0.99 0.49
CA GLY A 78 7.99 -0.50 1.87
C GLY A 78 8.72 0.83 2.09
N GLN A 79 9.33 1.40 1.05
CA GLN A 79 9.98 2.70 1.14
C GLN A 79 9.00 3.82 0.77
N PRO A 80 8.84 4.85 1.61
CA PRO A 80 7.93 5.97 1.32
C PRO A 80 8.44 6.90 0.21
N ARG A 81 9.76 6.92 -0.01
CA ARG A 81 10.38 7.72 -1.09
C ARG A 81 11.28 6.83 -1.93
N THR A 82 10.99 6.77 -3.23
CA THR A 82 11.84 6.07 -4.19
C THR A 82 13.18 6.80 -4.33
N LYS A 83 14.29 6.14 -3.98
CA LYS A 83 15.64 6.70 -4.14
C LYS A 83 16.16 6.63 -5.58
N LEU A 84 15.50 5.84 -6.45
CA LEU A 84 15.89 5.61 -7.85
C LEU A 84 14.78 6.09 -8.79
N ASN A 85 15.06 7.11 -9.61
CA ASN A 85 14.16 7.55 -10.67
C ASN A 85 14.72 7.14 -12.03
N LEU A 86 14.20 6.03 -12.57
CA LEU A 86 14.66 5.47 -13.85
C LEU A 86 14.42 6.42 -15.03
N ARG A 87 13.28 7.13 -15.04
CA ARG A 87 12.95 8.09 -16.10
C ARG A 87 14.00 9.19 -16.17
N LYS A 88 14.29 9.80 -15.02
CA LYS A 88 15.36 10.81 -14.88
C LYS A 88 16.72 10.25 -15.26
N ALA A 89 17.04 9.01 -14.88
CA ALA A 89 18.32 8.40 -15.26
C ALA A 89 18.47 8.23 -16.79
N MET A 90 17.39 7.88 -17.48
CA MET A 90 17.36 7.82 -18.95
C MET A 90 17.45 9.21 -19.60
N ASP A 91 16.71 10.20 -19.08
CA ASP A 91 16.74 11.58 -19.58
C ASP A 91 18.11 12.25 -19.38
N ASP A 92 18.77 11.98 -18.25
CA ASP A 92 20.10 12.50 -17.92
C ASP A 92 21.25 11.75 -18.64
N GLY A 93 20.95 10.78 -19.51
CA GLY A 93 21.96 9.98 -20.22
C GLY A 93 22.82 9.08 -19.33
N LYS A 94 22.31 8.66 -18.16
CA LYS A 94 23.06 7.82 -17.21
C LYS A 94 23.08 6.35 -17.65
N ILE A 95 24.13 5.64 -17.24
CA ILE A 95 24.25 4.19 -17.47
C ILE A 95 23.44 3.45 -16.39
N ILE A 96 22.51 2.60 -16.82
CA ILE A 96 21.68 1.76 -15.94
C ILE A 96 22.09 0.30 -16.16
N LEU A 97 22.70 -0.31 -15.14
CA LEU A 97 23.04 -1.74 -15.14
C LEU A 97 21.90 -2.53 -14.48
N VAL A 98 21.22 -3.38 -15.25
CA VAL A 98 20.13 -4.23 -14.74
C VAL A 98 20.55 -5.69 -14.86
N ASN A 99 20.59 -6.38 -13.72
CA ASN A 99 20.75 -7.84 -13.73
C ASN A 99 19.37 -8.50 -13.86
N LEU A 100 19.11 -9.14 -15.01
CA LEU A 100 17.88 -9.87 -15.30
C LEU A 100 18.01 -11.38 -15.10
N SER A 101 19.09 -11.87 -14.49
CA SER A 101 19.33 -13.30 -14.31
C SER A 101 18.17 -13.96 -13.56
N LYS A 102 17.30 -14.68 -14.29
CA LYS A 102 16.28 -15.55 -13.73
C LYS A 102 16.97 -16.85 -13.34
N GLY A 103 17.27 -17.05 -12.05
CA GLY A 103 17.90 -18.30 -11.63
C GLY A 103 18.47 -18.38 -10.21
N ARG A 104 18.12 -17.46 -9.31
CA ARG A 104 18.42 -17.62 -7.88
C ARG A 104 17.20 -17.20 -7.06
N ILE A 105 16.26 -18.12 -6.96
CA ILE A 105 15.33 -18.22 -5.82
C ILE A 105 15.94 -19.26 -4.89
#